data_AF-A0A811KFF3-F1
#
_entry.id   AF-A0A811KFF3-F1
#
_cell.length_a   1.000
_cell.length_b   1.000
_cell.length_c   1.000
_cell.angle_alpha   90.00
_cell.angle_beta   90.00
_cell.angle_gamma   90.00
#
_symmetry.space_group_name_H-M   'P 1'
#
loop_
_entity.id
_entity.type
_entity.pdbx_description
1 polymer ?
#
loop_
_entity_poly.entity_id
_entity_poly.type
_entity_poly.pdbx_seq_one_letter_code
_entity_poly.pdbx_strand_id
1 'polypeptide(L)'
;MRVWVASLILYVSVYVICELLRYLLAKKVINVNEKYLPLVYEFIGTVQVCAPMFDVNIVLENYGLQGVVIEITFIELMNLILLRDASADPCPLIIGFFKKQISVQKLFAFVGIQFTAAYLSYIFVLGFWKIGLHPKHLELLKENCESDLSVTMLVGSLVEAGGLIANKLAEVYMEQKIVAKQILQFTIALVAALVTVVGIFYTGMYANPIVAWACTFNCGHVPHLAHFVVYWVSPIVAHLALDKYFAGEEEHHKTDTKKTD
;
A
#
# COMPACT_ATOMS: atom_id res chain seq x y z
N MET A 1 -28.92 0.51 -3.13
CA MET A 1 -27.72 1.37 -3.08
C MET A 1 -26.81 0.96 -4.23
N ARG A 2 -26.09 1.87 -4.90
CA ARG A 2 -25.11 1.46 -5.93
C ARG A 2 -23.85 0.92 -5.24
N VAL A 3 -23.16 -0.05 -5.86
CA VAL A 3 -21.95 -0.68 -5.30
C VAL A 3 -20.90 0.36 -4.89
N TRP A 4 -20.59 1.32 -5.79
CA TRP A 4 -19.62 2.37 -5.49
C TRP A 4 -19.96 3.22 -4.26
N VAL A 5 -21.24 3.38 -3.91
CA VAL A 5 -21.66 4.11 -2.71
C VAL A 5 -21.32 3.29 -1.47
N ALA A 6 -21.54 1.96 -1.52
CA ALA A 6 -21.24 1.08 -0.40
C ALA A 6 -19.73 1.02 -0.13
N SER A 7 -18.92 0.91 -1.18
CA SER A 7 -17.46 0.96 -1.10
C SER A 7 -16.95 2.32 -0.63
N LEU A 8 -17.51 3.43 -1.14
CA LEU A 8 -17.15 4.76 -0.63
C LEU A 8 -17.47 4.93 0.87
N ILE A 9 -18.59 4.37 1.35
CA ILE A 9 -18.91 4.39 2.79
C ILE A 9 -17.88 3.59 3.58
N LEU A 10 -17.43 2.42 3.08
CA LEU A 10 -16.35 1.67 3.71
C LEU A 10 -15.09 2.54 3.82
N TYR A 11 -14.65 3.13 2.71
CA TYR A 11 -13.41 3.92 2.66
C TYR A 11 -13.47 5.11 3.60
N VAL A 12 -14.54 5.90 3.51
CA VAL A 12 -14.75 7.06 4.38
C VAL A 12 -14.80 6.63 5.84
N SER A 13 -15.44 5.50 6.17
CA SER A 13 -15.47 5.00 7.56
C SER A 13 -14.06 4.66 8.07
N VAL A 14 -13.23 4.00 7.25
CA VAL A 14 -11.84 3.69 7.60
C VAL A 14 -11.04 4.96 7.84
N TYR A 15 -11.06 5.92 6.90
CA TYR A 15 -10.31 7.16 7.03
C TYR A 15 -10.77 8.01 8.22
N VAL A 16 -12.08 8.10 8.46
CA VAL A 16 -12.65 8.84 9.61
C VAL A 16 -12.23 8.20 10.92
N ILE A 17 -12.31 6.87 11.04
CA ILE A 17 -11.88 6.15 12.26
C ILE A 17 -10.39 6.35 12.49
N CYS A 18 -9.56 6.21 11.45
CA CYS A 18 -8.11 6.39 11.57
C CYS A 18 -7.74 7.82 11.96
N GLU A 19 -8.33 8.84 11.34
CA GLU A 19 -8.09 10.24 11.70
C GLU A 19 -8.62 10.57 13.10
N LEU A 20 -9.76 10.00 13.50
CA LEU A 20 -10.28 10.16 14.87
C LEU A 20 -9.30 9.57 15.88
N LEU A 21 -8.76 8.37 15.64
CA LEU A 21 -7.76 7.76 16.51
C LEU A 21 -6.48 8.61 16.59
N ARG A 22 -5.96 9.11 15.46
CA ARG A 22 -4.82 10.03 15.45
C ARG A 22 -5.11 11.31 16.23
N TYR A 23 -6.31 11.88 16.06
CA TYR A 23 -6.75 13.06 16.80
C TYR A 23 -6.81 12.81 18.31
N LEU A 24 -7.39 11.69 18.75
CA LEU A 24 -7.49 11.32 20.16
C LEU A 24 -6.11 11.08 20.80
N LEU A 25 -5.16 10.51 20.06
CA LEU A 25 -3.76 10.37 20.47
C LEU A 25 -3.08 11.75 20.59
N ALA A 26 -3.23 12.60 19.58
CA ALA A 26 -2.65 13.94 19.58
C ALA A 26 -3.20 14.83 20.70
N LYS A 27 -4.47 14.67 21.06
CA LYS A 27 -5.11 15.35 22.20
C LYS A 27 -4.85 14.68 23.55
N LYS A 28 -4.07 13.58 23.58
CA LYS A 28 -3.77 12.79 24.77
C LYS A 28 -5.03 12.29 25.52
N VAL A 29 -6.15 12.14 24.80
CA VAL A 29 -7.37 11.49 25.31
C VAL A 29 -7.12 10.00 25.47
N ILE A 30 -6.45 9.40 24.47
CA ILE A 30 -5.87 8.06 24.58
C ILE A 30 -4.41 8.25 24.99
N ASN A 31 -4.08 7.91 26.23
CA ASN A 31 -2.73 8.08 26.75
C ASN A 31 -1.87 6.85 26.41
N VAL A 32 -1.01 7.00 25.40
CA VAL A 32 0.00 6.01 25.02
C VAL A 32 1.36 6.55 25.43
N ASN A 33 2.22 5.69 25.97
CA ASN A 33 3.61 6.07 26.24
C ASN A 33 4.28 6.54 24.94
N GLU A 34 4.91 7.71 24.95
CA GLU A 34 5.59 8.32 23.80
C GLU A 34 6.57 7.35 23.10
N LYS A 35 7.17 6.41 23.85
CA LYS A 35 8.03 5.34 23.32
C LYS A 35 7.31 4.42 22.31
N TYR A 36 6.02 4.13 22.53
CA TYR A 36 5.22 3.22 21.70
C TYR A 36 4.33 3.95 20.69
N LEU A 37 4.21 5.27 20.80
CA LEU A 37 3.38 6.07 19.92
C LEU A 37 3.67 5.85 18.41
N PRO A 38 4.93 5.71 17.95
CA PRO A 38 5.21 5.39 16.55
C PRO A 38 4.66 4.04 16.09
N LEU A 39 4.65 3.02 16.96
CA LEU A 39 4.04 1.72 16.61
C LEU A 39 2.53 1.82 16.49
N VAL A 40 1.90 2.68 17.30
CA VAL A 40 0.45 2.92 17.21
C VAL A 40 0.10 3.67 15.92
N TYR A 41 0.91 4.66 15.51
CA TYR A 41 0.71 5.30 14.22
C TYR A 41 0.91 4.33 13.06
N GLU A 42 1.94 3.48 13.13
CA GLU A 42 2.17 2.43 12.14
C GLU A 42 0.98 1.47 12.04
N PHE A 43 0.41 1.09 13.19
CA PHE A 43 -0.80 0.27 13.25
C PHE A 43 -1.98 0.95 12.54
N ILE A 44 -2.28 2.21 12.90
CA ILE A 44 -3.39 2.97 12.30
C ILE A 44 -3.17 3.15 10.79
N GLY A 45 -1.97 3.50 10.38
CA GLY A 45 -1.62 3.67 8.97
C GLY A 45 -1.77 2.37 8.17
N THR A 46 -1.33 1.25 8.73
CA THR A 46 -1.45 -0.05 8.04
C THR A 46 -2.91 -0.48 7.90
N VAL A 47 -3.76 -0.26 8.92
CA VAL A 47 -5.22 -0.48 8.80
C VAL A 47 -5.80 0.41 7.69
N GLN A 48 -5.41 1.69 7.65
CA GLN A 48 -5.89 2.65 6.66
C GLN A 48 -5.55 2.24 5.23
N VAL A 49 -4.36 1.70 4.99
CA VAL A 49 -3.91 1.27 3.65
C VAL A 49 -4.52 -0.08 3.28
N CYS A 50 -4.60 -1.04 4.20
CA CYS A 50 -5.06 -2.39 3.88
C CYS A 50 -6.59 -2.50 3.76
N ALA A 51 -7.37 -1.85 4.64
CA ALA A 51 -8.82 -2.07 4.69
C ALA A 51 -9.57 -1.70 3.39
N PRO A 52 -9.26 -0.58 2.71
CA PRO A 52 -9.94 -0.24 1.45
C PRO A 52 -9.66 -1.24 0.31
N MET A 53 -8.51 -1.92 0.34
CA MET A 53 -8.07 -2.79 -0.76
C MET A 53 -8.92 -4.05 -0.92
N PHE A 54 -9.65 -4.46 0.12
CA PHE A 54 -10.55 -5.62 0.07
C PHE A 54 -11.78 -5.42 -0.83
N ASP A 55 -12.17 -4.19 -1.15
CA ASP A 55 -13.33 -3.90 -2.01
C ASP A 55 -12.95 -3.72 -3.49
N VAL A 56 -11.66 -3.65 -3.84
CA VAL A 56 -11.18 -3.33 -5.20
C VAL A 56 -11.69 -4.31 -6.24
N ASN A 57 -11.70 -5.61 -5.92
CA ASN A 57 -12.23 -6.63 -6.83
C ASN A 57 -13.73 -6.48 -7.09
N ILE A 58 -14.52 -6.00 -6.10
CA ILE A 58 -15.95 -5.71 -6.30
C ILE A 58 -16.13 -4.60 -7.34
N VAL A 59 -15.33 -3.53 -7.23
CA VAL A 59 -15.40 -2.41 -8.16
C VAL A 59 -14.91 -2.81 -9.55
N LEU A 60 -13.87 -3.65 -9.64
CA LEU A 60 -13.41 -4.21 -10.91
C LEU A 60 -14.53 -5.01 -11.61
N GLU A 61 -15.22 -5.91 -10.90
CA GLU A 61 -16.30 -6.71 -11.47
C GLU A 61 -17.51 -5.89 -11.90
N ASN A 62 -17.85 -4.84 -11.15
CA ASN A 62 -19.06 -4.04 -11.40
C ASN A 62 -18.86 -2.87 -12.36
N TYR A 63 -17.65 -2.30 -12.42
CA TYR A 63 -17.38 -1.07 -13.16
C TYR A 63 -16.20 -1.18 -14.13
N GLY A 64 -15.43 -2.27 -14.09
CA GLY A 64 -14.26 -2.49 -14.93
C GLY A 64 -13.06 -1.62 -14.54
N LEU A 65 -12.05 -1.60 -15.40
CA LEU A 65 -10.78 -0.90 -15.15
C LEU A 65 -10.97 0.60 -14.87
N GLN A 66 -11.92 1.25 -15.53
CA GLN A 66 -12.25 2.67 -15.28
C GLN A 66 -12.72 2.93 -13.84
N GLY A 67 -13.46 1.98 -13.24
CA GLY A 67 -13.87 2.05 -11.84
C GLY A 67 -12.66 1.94 -10.92
N VAL A 68 -11.79 0.97 -11.18
CA VAL A 68 -10.53 0.78 -10.44
C VAL A 68 -9.64 2.00 -10.53
N VAL A 69 -9.50 2.64 -11.70
CA VAL A 69 -8.70 3.88 -11.82
C VAL A 69 -9.22 4.95 -10.87
N ILE A 70 -10.54 5.20 -10.86
CA ILE A 70 -11.15 6.23 -10.00
C ILE A 70 -10.96 5.87 -8.52
N GLU A 71 -11.21 4.62 -8.17
CA GLU A 71 -11.11 4.11 -6.81
C GLU A 71 -9.70 4.15 -6.26
N ILE A 72 -8.73 3.56 -6.97
CA ILE A 72 -7.33 3.53 -6.54
C ILE A 72 -6.77 4.96 -6.50
N THR A 73 -7.13 5.82 -7.46
CA THR A 73 -6.73 7.25 -7.39
C THR A 73 -7.25 7.90 -6.11
N PHE A 74 -8.49 7.62 -5.70
CA PHE A 74 -9.04 8.13 -4.45
C PHE A 74 -8.32 7.57 -3.23
N ILE A 75 -8.12 6.25 -3.16
CA ILE A 75 -7.45 5.57 -2.04
C ILE A 75 -6.01 6.10 -1.87
N GLU A 76 -5.25 6.15 -2.96
CA GLU A 76 -3.86 6.62 -2.96
C GLU A 76 -3.77 8.11 -2.62
N LEU A 77 -4.68 8.95 -3.15
CA LEU A 77 -4.72 10.36 -2.79
C LEU A 77 -5.00 10.56 -1.30
N MET A 78 -5.94 9.81 -0.73
CA MET A 78 -6.23 9.88 0.70
C MET A 78 -5.03 9.40 1.53
N ASN A 79 -4.34 8.34 1.11
CA ASN A 79 -3.13 7.86 1.77
C ASN A 79 -2.01 8.91 1.73
N LEU A 80 -1.76 9.55 0.57
CA LEU A 80 -0.77 10.63 0.44
C LEU A 80 -1.07 11.86 1.34
N ILE A 81 -2.33 12.09 1.69
CA ILE A 81 -2.74 13.24 2.53
C ILE A 81 -2.79 12.88 4.03
N LEU A 82 -3.24 11.66 4.37
CA LEU A 82 -3.62 11.28 5.73
C LEU A 82 -2.66 10.30 6.41
N LEU A 83 -1.81 9.58 5.67
CA LEU A 83 -0.95 8.54 6.26
C LEU A 83 0.12 9.10 7.23
N ARG A 84 0.66 10.29 6.92
CA ARG A 84 1.56 11.15 7.72
C ARG A 84 2.72 10.44 8.44
N ASP A 85 2.44 9.84 9.60
CA ASP A 85 3.41 9.34 10.58
C ASP A 85 3.64 7.82 10.51
N ALA A 86 3.07 7.16 9.50
CA ALA A 86 3.18 5.72 9.27
C ALA A 86 3.84 5.44 7.92
N SER A 87 4.65 4.37 7.86
CA SER A 87 5.14 3.86 6.58
C SER A 87 4.10 3.00 5.89
N ALA A 88 3.37 2.17 6.66
CA ALA A 88 2.42 1.17 6.18
C ALA A 88 2.96 0.26 5.07
N ASP A 89 4.29 0.09 5.03
CA ASP A 89 5.02 -0.70 4.05
C ASP A 89 6.26 -1.28 4.75
N PRO A 90 6.49 -2.61 4.69
CA PRO A 90 7.69 -3.23 5.24
C PRO A 90 8.96 -2.93 4.45
N CYS A 91 8.88 -2.57 3.16
CA CYS A 91 10.05 -2.35 2.30
C CYS A 91 11.00 -1.27 2.85
N PRO A 92 10.56 -0.03 3.16
CA PRO A 92 11.42 0.99 3.75
C PRO A 92 12.12 0.56 5.04
N LEU A 93 11.45 -0.22 5.89
CA LEU A 93 12.00 -0.73 7.14
C LEU A 93 13.11 -1.76 6.90
N ILE A 94 12.89 -2.69 5.96
CA ILE A 94 13.84 -3.73 5.59
C ILE A 94 15.08 -3.11 4.94
N ILE A 95 14.89 -2.14 4.04
CA ILE A 95 15.98 -1.38 3.40
C ILE A 95 16.78 -0.61 4.46
N GLY A 96 16.10 0.09 5.36
CA GLY A 96 16.74 0.80 6.47
C GLY A 96 17.56 -0.13 7.37
N PHE A 97 17.10 -1.36 7.58
CA PHE A 97 17.88 -2.39 8.28
C PHE A 97 19.13 -2.82 7.48
N PHE A 98 19.01 -3.08 6.17
CA PHE A 98 20.18 -3.40 5.33
C PHE A 98 21.20 -2.26 5.28
N LYS A 99 20.74 -1.00 5.31
CA LYS A 99 21.58 0.20 5.41
C LYS A 99 22.11 0.47 6.83
N LYS A 100 21.80 -0.39 7.82
CA LYS A 100 22.16 -0.24 9.24
C LYS A 100 21.62 1.05 9.90
N GLN A 101 20.54 1.60 9.36
CA GLN A 101 19.86 2.80 9.88
C GLN A 101 18.80 2.46 10.93
N ILE A 102 18.30 1.22 10.92
CA ILE A 102 17.27 0.71 11.81
C ILE A 102 17.81 -0.53 12.55
N SER A 103 17.55 -0.64 13.85
CA SER A 103 17.94 -1.83 14.62
C SER A 103 17.03 -3.01 14.31
N VAL A 104 17.55 -4.23 14.49
CA VAL A 104 16.76 -5.46 14.28
C VAL A 104 15.52 -5.52 15.17
N GLN A 105 15.58 -5.02 16.41
CA GLN A 105 14.40 -4.98 17.29
C GLN A 105 13.33 -4.04 16.76
N LYS A 106 13.73 -2.87 16.22
CA LYS A 106 12.78 -1.91 15.64
C LYS A 106 12.14 -2.48 14.37
N LEU A 107 12.92 -3.16 13.51
CA LEU A 107 12.39 -3.85 12.34
C LEU A 107 11.30 -4.86 12.73
N PHE A 108 11.60 -5.79 13.64
CA PHE A 108 10.63 -6.80 14.08
C PHE A 108 9.39 -6.18 14.75
N ALA A 109 9.57 -5.13 15.56
CA ALA A 109 8.45 -4.46 16.20
C ALA A 109 7.50 -3.80 15.18
N PHE A 110 8.05 -3.08 14.19
CA PHE A 110 7.24 -2.41 13.18
C PHE A 110 6.62 -3.38 12.17
N VAL A 111 7.37 -4.36 11.67
CA VAL A 111 6.81 -5.37 10.76
C VAL A 111 5.76 -6.23 11.49
N GLY A 112 6.00 -6.56 12.77
CA GLY A 112 5.02 -7.27 13.60
C GLY A 112 3.72 -6.49 13.82
N ILE A 113 3.82 -5.16 14.04
CA ILE A 113 2.61 -4.33 14.18
C ILE A 113 1.87 -4.19 12.85
N GLN A 114 2.60 -4.12 11.73
CA GLN A 114 2.02 -4.11 10.38
C GLN A 114 1.21 -5.41 10.12
N PHE A 115 1.75 -6.60 10.43
CA PHE A 115 1.00 -7.86 10.32
C PHE A 115 -0.25 -7.89 11.19
N THR A 116 -0.14 -7.39 12.43
CA THR A 116 -1.28 -7.32 13.35
C THR A 116 -2.37 -6.40 12.80
N ALA A 117 -1.99 -5.23 12.30
CA ALA A 117 -2.89 -4.26 11.69
C ALA A 117 -3.53 -4.80 10.40
N ALA A 118 -2.75 -5.44 9.53
CA ALA A 118 -3.23 -6.08 8.31
C ALA A 118 -4.30 -7.14 8.62
N TYR A 119 -4.04 -8.03 9.58
CA TYR A 119 -5.02 -9.03 10.00
C TYR A 119 -6.29 -8.39 10.58
N LEU A 120 -6.15 -7.38 11.44
CA LEU A 120 -7.31 -6.69 12.03
C LEU A 120 -8.08 -5.85 11.00
N SER A 121 -7.43 -5.37 9.94
CA SER A 121 -8.08 -4.69 8.82
C SER A 121 -9.05 -5.63 8.09
N TYR A 122 -8.66 -6.88 7.88
CA TYR A 122 -9.53 -7.92 7.33
C TYR A 122 -10.75 -8.18 8.23
N ILE A 123 -10.52 -8.34 9.54
CA ILE A 123 -11.62 -8.54 10.51
C ILE A 123 -12.58 -7.34 10.53
N PHE A 124 -12.04 -6.12 10.46
CA PHE A 124 -12.85 -4.91 10.35
C PHE A 124 -13.73 -4.92 9.10
N VAL A 125 -13.16 -5.24 7.93
CA VAL A 125 -13.90 -5.31 6.67
C VAL A 125 -14.98 -6.40 6.71
N LEU A 126 -14.67 -7.59 7.23
CA LEU A 126 -15.68 -8.63 7.44
C LEU A 126 -16.83 -8.15 8.34
N GLY A 127 -16.51 -7.42 9.42
CA GLY A 127 -17.50 -6.80 10.30
C GLY A 127 -18.37 -5.77 9.56
N PHE A 128 -17.74 -4.95 8.73
CA PHE A 128 -18.43 -3.95 7.91
C PHE A 128 -19.35 -4.61 6.87
N TRP A 129 -18.87 -5.64 6.16
CA TRP A 129 -19.66 -6.38 5.19
C TRP A 129 -20.88 -7.07 5.82
N LYS A 130 -20.77 -7.53 7.07
CA LYS A 130 -21.90 -8.11 7.84
C LYS A 130 -23.02 -7.11 8.13
N ILE A 131 -22.76 -5.79 8.08
CA ILE A 131 -23.81 -4.76 8.17
C ILE A 131 -24.79 -4.88 6.99
N GLY A 132 -24.34 -5.45 5.86
CA GLY A 132 -25.21 -5.74 4.72
C GLY A 132 -25.66 -4.50 3.95
N LEU A 133 -24.82 -3.46 3.88
CA LEU A 133 -25.12 -2.23 3.13
C LEU A 133 -25.42 -2.49 1.64
N HIS A 134 -24.85 -3.56 1.07
CA HIS A 134 -25.10 -4.01 -0.29
C HIS A 134 -25.09 -5.56 -0.36
N PRO A 135 -25.93 -6.21 -1.20
CA PRO A 135 -25.93 -7.67 -1.36
C PRO A 135 -24.57 -8.28 -1.69
N LYS A 136 -23.77 -7.60 -2.52
CA LYS A 136 -22.40 -8.03 -2.87
C LYS A 136 -21.48 -8.21 -1.65
N HIS A 137 -21.59 -7.38 -0.62
CA HIS A 137 -20.81 -7.55 0.61
C HIS A 137 -21.18 -8.86 1.33
N LEU A 138 -22.44 -9.27 1.26
CA LEU A 138 -22.91 -10.52 1.86
C LEU A 138 -22.53 -11.76 1.03
N GLU A 139 -22.35 -11.60 -0.28
CA GLU A 139 -21.82 -12.64 -1.17
C GLU A 139 -20.36 -12.93 -0.84
N LEU A 140 -19.53 -11.90 -0.71
CA LEU A 140 -18.11 -12.04 -0.34
C LEU A 140 -17.87 -12.73 1.01
N LEU A 141 -18.80 -12.60 1.96
CA LEU A 141 -18.72 -13.32 3.24
C LEU A 141 -18.87 -14.84 3.10
N LYS A 142 -19.44 -15.31 1.99
CA LYS A 142 -19.72 -16.73 1.71
C LYS A 142 -18.76 -17.34 0.71
N GLU A 143 -18.07 -16.50 -0.07
CA GLU A 143 -17.11 -16.91 -1.07
C GLU A 143 -15.78 -17.29 -0.40
N ASN A 144 -15.08 -18.24 -1.03
CA ASN A 144 -13.70 -18.53 -0.64
C ASN A 144 -12.81 -17.43 -1.20
N CYS A 145 -11.86 -16.94 -0.41
CA CYS A 145 -10.90 -15.96 -0.89
C CYS A 145 -10.06 -16.56 -2.05
N GLU A 146 -9.94 -15.82 -3.14
CA GLU A 146 -9.10 -16.15 -4.29
C GLU A 146 -7.79 -15.36 -4.25
N SER A 147 -6.75 -15.85 -4.92
CA SER A 147 -5.48 -15.14 -5.05
C SER A 147 -5.43 -14.40 -6.38
N ASP A 148 -4.98 -13.15 -6.37
CA ASP A 148 -4.82 -12.35 -7.60
C ASP A 148 -3.58 -12.73 -8.41
N LEU A 149 -2.71 -13.61 -7.90
CA LEU A 149 -1.56 -14.12 -8.66
C LEU A 149 -2.03 -15.16 -9.69
N SER A 150 -2.26 -14.69 -10.92
CA SER A 150 -2.77 -15.50 -12.04
C SER A 150 -1.67 -16.02 -12.97
N VAL A 151 -0.43 -15.56 -12.78
CA VAL A 151 0.72 -15.89 -13.64
C VAL A 151 1.82 -16.65 -12.90
N THR A 152 2.80 -17.12 -13.68
CA THR A 152 3.99 -17.75 -13.12
C THR A 152 4.73 -16.82 -12.16
N MET A 153 5.41 -17.41 -11.17
CA MET A 153 6.20 -16.68 -10.18
C MET A 153 7.17 -15.67 -10.81
N LEU A 154 7.87 -16.05 -11.88
CA LEU A 154 8.81 -15.13 -12.56
C LEU A 154 8.09 -13.93 -13.17
N VAL A 155 7.00 -14.16 -13.90
CA VAL A 155 6.22 -13.08 -14.52
C VAL A 155 5.60 -12.18 -13.45
N GLY A 156 5.03 -12.77 -12.38
CA GLY A 156 4.47 -12.02 -11.27
C GLY A 156 5.51 -11.14 -10.59
N SER A 157 6.70 -11.67 -10.31
CA SER A 157 7.81 -10.90 -9.76
C SER A 157 8.19 -9.72 -10.66
N LEU A 158 8.27 -9.92 -11.97
CA LEU A 158 8.58 -8.85 -12.92
C LEU A 158 7.50 -7.77 -12.97
N VAL A 159 6.22 -8.15 -12.89
CA VAL A 159 5.10 -7.19 -12.86
C VAL A 159 5.15 -6.35 -11.59
N GLU A 160 5.28 -6.96 -10.43
CA GLU A 160 5.32 -6.25 -9.13
C GLU A 160 6.55 -5.33 -9.03
N ALA A 161 7.74 -5.82 -9.39
CA ALA A 161 8.95 -4.99 -9.40
C ALA A 161 8.88 -3.86 -10.44
N GLY A 162 8.39 -4.17 -11.64
CA GLY A 162 8.26 -3.20 -12.73
C GLY A 162 7.28 -2.09 -12.40
N GLY A 163 6.12 -2.42 -11.83
CA GLY A 163 5.12 -1.45 -11.38
C GLY A 163 5.66 -0.55 -10.27
N LEU A 164 6.34 -1.12 -9.27
CA LEU A 164 6.98 -0.34 -8.20
C LEU A 164 8.03 0.63 -8.75
N ILE A 165 8.91 0.16 -9.64
CA ILE A 165 9.94 0.99 -10.29
C ILE A 165 9.29 2.11 -11.10
N ALA A 166 8.27 1.79 -11.90
CA ALA A 166 7.56 2.77 -12.71
C ALA A 166 6.93 3.87 -11.84
N ASN A 167 6.25 3.48 -10.76
CA ASN A 167 5.68 4.42 -9.79
C ASN A 167 6.76 5.31 -9.18
N LYS A 168 7.87 4.74 -8.70
CA LYS A 168 8.90 5.52 -8.02
C LYS A 168 9.64 6.48 -8.97
N LEU A 169 9.94 6.05 -10.19
CA LEU A 169 10.55 6.92 -11.20
C LEU A 169 9.60 8.06 -11.60
N ALA A 170 8.31 7.76 -11.75
CA ALA A 170 7.32 8.76 -12.07
C ALA A 170 7.15 9.78 -10.93
N GLU A 171 7.13 9.34 -9.67
CA GLU A 171 7.12 10.19 -8.48
C GLU A 171 8.30 11.18 -8.50
N VAL A 172 9.53 10.68 -8.62
CA VAL A 172 10.75 11.52 -8.65
C VAL A 172 10.71 12.51 -9.82
N TYR A 173 10.29 12.06 -11.00
CA TYR A 173 10.16 12.93 -12.17
C TYR A 173 9.12 14.05 -11.94
N MET A 174 7.97 13.72 -11.34
CA MET A 174 6.90 14.68 -11.08
C MET A 174 7.26 15.68 -9.99
N GLU A 175 7.96 15.26 -8.93
CA GLU A 175 8.45 16.14 -7.87
C GLU A 175 9.36 17.26 -8.40
N GLN A 176 10.13 16.97 -9.45
CA GLN A 176 11.00 17.98 -10.10
C GLN A 176 10.23 18.98 -10.98
N LYS A 177 9.04 18.63 -11.46
CA LYS A 177 8.29 19.41 -12.45
C LYS A 177 7.09 20.15 -11.86
N ILE A 178 6.44 19.58 -10.85
CA ILE A 178 5.17 20.06 -10.32
C ILE A 178 5.41 20.71 -8.96
N VAL A 179 5.35 22.04 -8.92
CA VAL A 179 5.55 22.81 -7.68
C VAL A 179 4.31 22.79 -6.77
N ALA A 180 3.11 22.74 -7.36
CA ALA A 180 1.87 22.77 -6.61
C ALA A 180 1.61 21.41 -5.93
N LYS A 181 1.73 21.37 -4.60
CA LYS A 181 1.62 20.14 -3.79
C LYS A 181 0.35 19.33 -4.07
N GLN A 182 -0.81 19.99 -4.16
CA GLN A 182 -2.09 19.31 -4.40
C GLN A 182 -2.13 18.65 -5.78
N ILE A 183 -1.57 19.32 -6.80
CA ILE A 183 -1.49 18.77 -8.17
C ILE A 183 -0.51 17.60 -8.20
N LEU A 184 0.62 17.73 -7.52
CA LEU A 184 1.63 16.67 -7.40
C LEU A 184 1.03 15.42 -6.76
N GLN A 185 0.38 15.54 -5.60
CA GLN A 185 -0.26 14.42 -4.90
C GLN A 185 -1.34 13.74 -5.75
N PHE A 186 -2.20 14.52 -6.41
CA PHE A 186 -3.20 13.97 -7.32
C PHE A 186 -2.57 13.23 -8.50
N THR A 187 -1.50 13.78 -9.08
CA THR A 187 -0.85 13.15 -10.25
C THR A 187 -0.12 11.87 -9.85
N ILE A 188 0.55 11.83 -8.69
CA ILE A 188 1.15 10.61 -8.15
C ILE A 188 0.09 9.53 -7.92
N ALA A 189 -1.03 9.87 -7.28
CA ALA A 189 -2.14 8.94 -7.05
C ALA A 189 -2.74 8.41 -8.36
N LEU A 190 -2.89 9.27 -9.36
CA LEU A 190 -3.38 8.87 -10.68
C LEU A 190 -2.40 7.92 -11.39
N VAL A 191 -1.10 8.21 -11.34
CA VAL A 191 -0.08 7.31 -11.92
C VAL A 191 -0.09 5.96 -11.22
N ALA A 192 -0.17 5.93 -9.88
CA ALA A 192 -0.30 4.69 -9.13
C ALA A 192 -1.51 3.87 -9.61
N ALA A 193 -2.67 4.50 -9.76
CA ALA A 193 -3.87 3.84 -10.28
C ALA A 193 -3.71 3.31 -11.71
N LEU A 194 -3.03 4.06 -12.59
CA LEU A 194 -2.75 3.64 -13.95
C LEU A 194 -1.79 2.44 -14.00
N VAL A 195 -0.76 2.44 -13.14
CA VAL A 195 0.15 1.30 -13.00
C VAL A 195 -0.60 0.09 -12.45
N THR A 196 -1.47 0.28 -11.43
CA THR A 196 -2.30 -0.79 -10.87
C THR A 196 -3.12 -1.47 -11.95
N VAL A 197 -3.87 -0.73 -12.79
CA VAL A 197 -4.69 -1.36 -13.84
C VAL A 197 -3.91 -2.10 -14.91
N VAL A 198 -2.63 -1.75 -15.13
CA VAL A 198 -1.76 -2.51 -16.05
C VAL A 198 -1.39 -3.88 -15.46
N GLY A 199 -1.17 -3.95 -14.14
CA GLY A 199 -0.75 -5.17 -13.45
C GLY A 199 -1.87 -5.99 -12.79
N ILE A 200 -3.09 -5.45 -12.70
CA ILE A 200 -4.16 -5.98 -11.84
C ILE A 200 -4.54 -7.42 -12.18
N PHE A 201 -4.68 -7.76 -13.47
CA PHE A 201 -5.06 -9.12 -13.88
C PHE A 201 -3.93 -10.14 -13.75
N TYR A 202 -2.70 -9.71 -13.48
CA TYR A 202 -1.54 -10.60 -13.31
C TYR A 202 -1.25 -10.91 -11.85
N THR A 203 -1.35 -9.91 -10.99
CA THR A 203 -0.87 -9.97 -9.60
C THR A 203 -1.75 -9.21 -8.59
N GLY A 204 -2.78 -8.50 -9.05
CA GLY A 204 -3.44 -7.44 -8.27
C GLY A 204 -2.66 -6.12 -8.26
N MET A 205 -1.35 -6.14 -8.57
CA MET A 205 -0.44 -4.99 -8.61
C MET A 205 -0.44 -4.22 -7.29
N TYR A 206 -0.05 -4.90 -6.23
CA TYR A 206 -0.09 -4.36 -4.87
C TYR A 206 1.11 -3.45 -4.59
N ALA A 207 2.30 -3.77 -5.12
CA ALA A 207 3.59 -3.11 -4.86
C ALA A 207 3.95 -2.92 -3.38
N ASN A 208 3.18 -3.51 -2.47
CA ASN A 208 3.33 -3.40 -1.02
C ASN A 208 3.13 -4.79 -0.40
N PRO A 209 4.17 -5.38 0.23
CA PRO A 209 4.10 -6.74 0.73
C PRO A 209 3.04 -6.95 1.81
N ILE A 210 2.76 -5.94 2.66
CA ILE A 210 1.78 -6.13 3.73
C ILE A 210 0.35 -6.10 3.22
N VAL A 211 0.07 -5.28 2.20
CA VAL A 211 -1.24 -5.23 1.54
C VAL A 211 -1.49 -6.53 0.78
N ALA A 212 -0.52 -6.97 -0.02
CA ALA A 212 -0.61 -8.25 -0.72
C ALA A 212 -0.82 -9.42 0.25
N TRP A 213 -0.13 -9.41 1.39
CA TRP A 213 -0.33 -10.41 2.44
C TRP A 213 -1.74 -10.36 3.03
N ALA A 214 -2.26 -9.16 3.33
CA ALA A 214 -3.60 -8.99 3.89
C ALA A 214 -4.70 -9.52 2.96
N CYS A 215 -4.58 -9.23 1.65
CA CYS A 215 -5.62 -9.50 0.68
C CYS A 215 -5.56 -10.91 0.08
N THR A 216 -4.37 -11.51 -0.05
CA THR A 216 -4.19 -12.71 -0.90
C THR A 216 -3.47 -13.88 -0.22
N PHE A 217 -2.87 -13.69 0.96
CA PHE A 217 -2.14 -14.78 1.61
C PHE A 217 -3.10 -15.88 2.08
N ASN A 218 -2.76 -17.14 1.79
CA ASN A 218 -3.60 -18.31 2.06
C ASN A 218 -4.96 -18.30 1.32
N CYS A 219 -5.09 -17.49 0.27
CA CYS A 219 -6.22 -17.48 -0.65
C CYS A 219 -5.91 -18.31 -1.91
N GLY A 220 -6.93 -18.95 -2.48
CA GLY A 220 -6.78 -19.82 -3.66
C GLY A 220 -5.77 -20.97 -3.48
N HIS A 221 -5.16 -21.40 -4.59
CA HIS A 221 -4.24 -22.55 -4.64
C HIS A 221 -2.77 -22.14 -4.90
N VAL A 222 -2.42 -20.88 -4.61
CA VAL A 222 -1.07 -20.36 -4.87
C VAL A 222 -0.10 -20.87 -3.80
N PRO A 223 1.04 -21.48 -4.18
CA PRO A 223 2.05 -21.90 -3.23
C PRO A 223 2.59 -20.72 -2.40
N HIS A 224 2.73 -20.89 -1.08
CA HIS A 224 3.24 -19.82 -0.20
C HIS A 224 4.61 -19.27 -0.63
N LEU A 225 5.46 -20.13 -1.20
CA LEU A 225 6.75 -19.70 -1.76
C LEU A 225 6.57 -18.73 -2.94
N ALA A 226 5.63 -19.02 -3.84
CA ALA A 226 5.35 -18.14 -4.97
C ALA A 226 4.81 -16.80 -4.50
N HIS A 227 3.88 -16.80 -3.55
CA HIS A 227 3.36 -15.58 -2.91
C HIS A 227 4.51 -14.75 -2.29
N PHE A 228 5.35 -15.38 -1.48
CA PHE A 228 6.46 -14.70 -0.83
C PHE A 228 7.49 -14.13 -1.83
N VAL A 229 7.85 -14.90 -2.86
CA VAL A 229 8.81 -14.42 -3.87
C VAL A 229 8.24 -13.26 -4.68
N VAL A 230 6.99 -13.34 -5.11
CA VAL A 230 6.34 -12.30 -5.91
C VAL A 230 6.13 -11.03 -5.10
N TYR A 231 5.50 -11.13 -3.93
CA TYR A 231 5.02 -9.95 -3.19
C TYR A 231 5.97 -9.43 -2.13
N TRP A 232 6.97 -10.20 -1.70
CA TRP A 232 7.95 -9.74 -0.70
C TRP A 232 9.33 -9.55 -1.32
N VAL A 233 9.90 -10.62 -1.90
CA VAL A 233 11.26 -10.55 -2.44
C VAL A 233 11.34 -9.56 -3.60
N SER A 234 10.38 -9.59 -4.52
CA SER A 234 10.43 -8.72 -5.71
C SER A 234 10.39 -7.23 -5.37
N PRO A 235 9.43 -6.72 -4.56
CA PRO A 235 9.42 -5.31 -4.16
C PRO A 235 10.69 -4.88 -3.39
N ILE A 236 11.20 -5.72 -2.47
CA ILE A 236 12.44 -5.42 -1.73
C ILE A 236 13.63 -5.27 -2.69
N VAL A 237 13.77 -6.20 -3.65
CA VAL A 237 14.85 -6.15 -4.64
C VAL A 237 14.71 -4.90 -5.54
N ALA A 238 13.49 -4.57 -5.97
CA ALA A 238 13.21 -3.39 -6.77
C ALA A 238 13.62 -2.10 -6.04
N HIS A 239 13.26 -1.96 -4.77
CA HIS A 239 13.70 -0.84 -3.95
C HIS A 239 15.22 -0.75 -3.79
N LEU A 240 15.89 -1.88 -3.53
CA LEU A 240 17.35 -1.91 -3.42
C LEU A 240 18.04 -1.50 -4.73
N ALA A 241 17.44 -1.84 -5.88
CA ALA A 241 17.92 -1.41 -7.19
C ALA A 241 17.75 0.10 -7.38
N LEU A 242 16.58 0.65 -7.05
CA LEU A 242 16.29 2.09 -7.11
C LEU A 242 17.22 2.90 -6.20
N ASP A 243 17.44 2.44 -4.98
CA ASP A 243 18.36 3.08 -4.03
C ASP A 243 19.78 3.22 -4.60
N LYS A 244 20.28 2.17 -5.26
CA LYS A 244 21.59 2.20 -5.93
C LYS A 244 21.60 3.13 -7.13
N TYR A 245 20.52 3.11 -7.91
CA TYR A 245 20.37 3.97 -9.08
C TYR A 245 20.46 5.46 -8.70
N PHE A 246 19.68 5.90 -7.71
CA PHE A 246 19.69 7.29 -7.26
C PHE A 246 20.99 7.69 -6.55
N ALA A 247 21.61 6.79 -5.78
CA ALA A 247 22.93 7.06 -5.19
C ALA A 247 24.00 7.31 -6.27
N GLY A 248 23.95 6.56 -7.37
CA GLY A 248 24.85 6.76 -8.51
C GLY A 248 24.63 8.09 -9.23
N GLU A 249 23.38 8.53 -9.40
CA GLU A 249 23.08 9.85 -10.00
C GLU A 249 23.61 11.01 -9.15
N GLU A 250 23.48 10.93 -7.82
CA GLU A 250 24.03 11.96 -6.91
C GLU A 250 25.55 12.06 -6.99
N GLU A 251 26.25 10.93 -7.08
CA GLU A 251 27.70 10.90 -7.24
C GLU A 251 28.13 11.47 -8.59
N HIS A 252 27.44 11.13 -9.68
CA HIS A 252 27.73 11.67 -11.01
C HIS A 252 27.54 13.19 -11.06
N HIS A 253 26.44 13.70 -10.52
CA HIS A 253 26.15 15.14 -10.47
C HIS A 253 27.19 15.92 -9.66
N LYS A 254 27.67 15.37 -8.53
CA LYS A 254 28.76 15.97 -7.72
C LYS A 254 30.10 15.97 -8.44
N THR A 255 30.33 15.00 -9.32
CA THR A 255 31.58 14.87 -10.07
C THR A 255 31.63 15.83 -11.26
N ASP A 256 30.49 16.05 -11.91
CA ASP A 256 30.38 17.00 -13.03
C ASP A 256 30.46 18.46 -12.56
N THR A 257 29.86 18.80 -11.42
CA THR A 257 29.99 20.15 -10.82
C THR A 257 31.43 20.47 -10.43
N LYS A 258 32.21 19.49 -9.96
CA LYS A 258 33.64 19.69 -9.62
C LYS A 258 34.56 19.83 -10.84
N LYS A 259 34.12 19.49 -12.05
CA LYS A 259 34.92 19.65 -13.28
C LYS A 259 34.67 21.00 -13.96
N THR A 260 33.64 21.73 -13.53
CA THR A 260 33.27 23.06 -14.06
C THR A 260 33.78 24.24 -13.23
N ASP A 261 34.46 23.96 -12.11
CA ASP A 261 35.19 24.93 -11.28
C ASP A 261 36.71 24.80 -11.50
#